data_AF-L7LNZ9-F1
#
_entry.id   AF-L7LNZ9-F1
#
_cell.length_a   1.000
_cell.length_b   1.000
_cell.length_c   1.000
_cell.angle_alpha   90.00
_cell.angle_beta   90.00
_cell.angle_gamma   90.00
#
_symmetry.space_group_name_H-M   'P 1'
#
loop_
_entity.id
_entity.type
_entity.pdbx_description
1 polymer ?
#
loop_
_entity_poly.entity_id
_entity_poly.type
_entity_poly.pdbx_seq_one_letter_code
_entity_poly.pdbx_strand_id
1 'polypeptide(L)'
;GLVLCAPRIAIAAGRLPLPSVPNTAPAAPDGTDPAVVDGVDAVRLSTRDPLGAIADLALGDLDALARRAAVTASILTGALAGAVLVTGVATAAVAAAAGGSPVALGYCACIVVALAARGRTHADRLQSALLVGAAGIIGVVAALAAVAGSGPEPVWVFAGTIGWAVGALLLGTVASGRDYSPPAVRAVEIAEYAALTAVIPLLLWVLDVYQAVRTL
;
A
#
# COMPACT_ATOMS: atom_id res chain seq x y z
N GLY A 1 2.63 -3.72 9.24
CA GLY A 1 1.75 -2.91 10.10
C GLY A 1 1.46 -1.54 9.51
N LEU A 2 2.42 -0.61 9.54
CA LEU A 2 2.21 0.79 9.16
C LEU A 2 1.68 0.99 7.73
N VAL A 3 2.22 0.25 6.74
CA VAL A 3 1.74 0.30 5.34
C VAL A 3 0.24 -0.02 5.22
N LEU A 4 -0.29 -0.91 6.07
CA LEU A 4 -1.72 -1.28 6.06
C LEU A 4 -2.62 -0.18 6.64
N CYS A 5 -2.12 0.56 7.62
CA CYS A 5 -2.87 1.61 8.32
C CYS A 5 -2.66 3.00 7.71
N ALA A 6 -1.65 3.18 6.85
CA ALA A 6 -1.25 4.46 6.29
C ALA A 6 -2.41 5.21 5.60
N PRO A 7 -3.31 4.58 4.83
CA PRO A 7 -4.45 5.29 4.23
C PRO A 7 -5.39 5.90 5.27
N ARG A 8 -5.69 5.18 6.36
CA ARG A 8 -6.57 5.66 7.43
C ARG A 8 -5.94 6.83 8.18
N ILE A 9 -4.63 6.75 8.46
CA ILE A 9 -3.87 7.82 9.12
C ILE A 9 -3.82 9.06 8.22
N ALA A 10 -3.58 8.88 6.91
CA ALA A 10 -3.52 9.98 5.96
C ALA A 10 -4.87 10.68 5.78
N ILE A 11 -5.98 9.93 5.74
CA ILE A 11 -7.35 10.49 5.71
C ILE A 11 -7.63 11.32 6.96
N ALA A 12 -7.31 10.78 8.14
CA ALA A 12 -7.48 11.48 9.41
C ALA A 12 -6.61 12.76 9.49
N ALA A 13 -5.35 12.68 9.04
CA ALA A 13 -4.42 13.80 9.05
C ALA A 13 -4.80 14.90 8.05
N GLY A 14 -5.28 14.54 6.86
CA GLY A 14 -5.69 15.48 5.81
C GLY A 14 -7.10 16.04 5.99
N ARG A 15 -7.83 15.64 7.03
CA ARG A 15 -9.19 16.11 7.36
C ARG A 15 -10.13 16.03 6.16
N LEU A 16 -10.06 14.92 5.43
CA LEU A 16 -11.01 14.64 4.36
C LEU A 16 -12.40 14.47 4.98
N PRO A 17 -13.44 15.15 4.44
CA PRO A 17 -14.80 14.96 4.92
C PRO A 17 -15.22 13.51 4.69
N LEU A 18 -15.77 12.88 5.72
CA LEU A 18 -16.31 11.53 5.61
C LEU A 18 -17.69 11.61 4.94
N PRO A 19 -18.02 10.68 4.04
CA PRO A 19 -19.38 10.61 3.51
C PRO A 19 -20.35 10.40 4.69
N SER A 20 -21.33 11.27 4.80
CA SER A 20 -22.40 11.10 5.79
C SER A 20 -23.20 9.86 5.42
N VAL A 21 -23.30 8.93 6.36
CA VAL A 21 -24.19 7.77 6.21
C VAL A 21 -25.54 8.19 6.79
N PRO A 22 -26.63 8.22 5.99
CA PRO A 22 -27.95 8.49 6.51
C PRO A 22 -28.29 7.49 7.62
N ASN A 23 -28.61 8.00 8.81
CA ASN A 23 -29.03 7.19 9.96
C ASN A 23 -30.51 6.79 9.89
N THR A 24 -31.25 7.36 8.95
CA THR A 24 -32.64 7.03 8.63
C THR A 24 -32.78 6.80 7.14
N ALA A 25 -33.71 5.91 6.76
CA ALA A 25 -34.07 5.75 5.35
C ALA A 25 -34.56 7.11 4.81
N PRO A 26 -34.21 7.49 3.57
CA PRO A 26 -34.77 8.68 2.94
C PRO A 26 -36.29 8.62 3.04
N ALA A 27 -36.91 9.69 3.55
CA ALA A 27 -38.36 9.77 3.57
C ALA A 27 -38.86 9.56 2.13
N ALA A 28 -39.91 8.73 1.98
CA ALA A 28 -40.57 8.62 0.69
C ALA A 28 -40.99 10.03 0.27
N PRO A 29 -40.78 10.44 -1.00
CA PRO A 29 -41.19 11.75 -1.44
C PRO A 29 -42.72 11.85 -1.31
N ASP A 30 -43.19 12.48 -0.25
CA ASP A 30 -44.55 12.98 -0.21
C ASP A 30 -44.62 14.03 -1.31
N GLY A 31 -45.50 13.84 -2.29
CA GLY A 31 -45.60 14.65 -3.52
C GLY A 31 -45.94 16.14 -3.32
N THR A 32 -45.71 16.67 -2.12
CA THR A 32 -46.06 18.01 -1.66
C THR A 32 -44.83 18.84 -1.27
N ASP A 33 -43.65 18.24 -1.08
CA ASP A 33 -42.43 18.98 -0.66
C ASP A 33 -41.23 18.65 -1.56
N PRO A 34 -40.63 19.64 -2.27
CA PRO A 34 -39.47 19.39 -3.11
C PRO A 34 -38.29 18.93 -2.27
N ALA A 35 -37.67 17.80 -2.64
CA ALA A 35 -36.52 17.25 -1.95
C ALA A 35 -35.45 18.33 -1.71
N VAL A 36 -35.22 18.68 -0.44
CA VAL A 36 -34.18 19.64 -0.05
C VAL A 36 -32.83 18.96 -0.28
N VAL A 37 -32.21 19.31 -1.41
CA VAL A 37 -30.83 18.93 -1.71
C VAL A 37 -29.94 19.96 -0.99
N ASP A 38 -29.05 19.48 -0.12
CA ASP A 38 -28.08 20.33 0.57
C ASP A 38 -27.26 21.12 -0.47
N GLY A 39 -27.32 22.45 -0.39
CA GLY A 39 -26.84 23.39 -1.41
C GLY A 39 -27.91 24.27 -2.05
N VAL A 40 -29.19 23.87 -2.06
CA VAL A 40 -30.30 24.64 -2.67
C VAL A 40 -30.68 25.88 -1.85
N ASP A 41 -30.50 25.85 -0.53
CA ASP A 41 -30.82 26.99 0.33
C ASP A 41 -29.84 28.17 0.18
N ALA A 42 -28.58 27.89 -0.17
CA ALA A 42 -27.61 28.92 -0.53
C ALA A 42 -27.98 29.62 -1.86
N VAL A 43 -28.64 28.91 -2.78
CA VAL A 43 -29.10 29.43 -4.08
C VAL A 43 -30.25 30.42 -3.92
N ARG A 44 -31.12 30.23 -2.91
CA ARG A 44 -32.29 31.10 -2.68
C ARG A 44 -31.93 32.53 -2.23
N LEU A 45 -30.69 32.77 -1.77
CA LEU A 45 -30.23 34.08 -1.30
C LEU A 45 -29.63 34.98 -2.40
N SER A 46 -29.41 34.50 -3.62
CA SER A 46 -28.74 35.25 -4.70
C SER A 46 -29.68 35.56 -5.88
N THR A 47 -30.27 36.76 -5.91
CA THR A 47 -31.27 37.16 -6.92
C THR A 47 -30.69 37.59 -8.28
N ARG A 48 -29.36 37.49 -8.53
CA ARG A 48 -28.75 38.08 -9.74
C ARG A 48 -28.11 37.12 -10.73
N ASP A 49 -27.63 35.96 -10.29
CA ASP A 49 -27.17 34.89 -11.17
C ASP A 49 -27.10 33.57 -10.38
N PRO A 50 -28.21 32.82 -10.31
CA PRO A 50 -28.27 31.59 -9.53
C PRO A 50 -27.35 30.50 -10.10
N LEU A 51 -27.09 30.50 -11.42
CA LEU A 51 -26.21 29.51 -12.04
C LEU A 51 -24.74 29.80 -11.71
N GLY A 52 -24.33 31.06 -11.76
CA GLY A 52 -23.00 31.49 -11.32
C GLY A 52 -22.74 31.18 -9.85
N ALA A 53 -23.72 31.42 -8.97
CA ALA A 53 -23.61 31.10 -7.55
C ALA A 53 -23.51 29.59 -7.27
N ILE A 54 -24.29 28.76 -7.99
CA ILE A 54 -24.19 27.30 -7.92
C ILE A 54 -22.82 26.84 -8.41
N ALA A 55 -22.35 27.38 -9.53
CA ALA A 55 -21.05 27.05 -10.08
C ALA A 55 -19.93 27.44 -9.11
N ASP A 56 -19.95 28.64 -8.53
CA ASP A 56 -18.93 29.09 -7.57
C ASP A 56 -18.95 28.29 -6.26
N LEU A 57 -20.12 27.93 -5.75
CA LEU A 57 -20.24 27.09 -4.55
C LEU A 57 -19.73 25.66 -4.83
N ALA A 58 -20.18 25.06 -5.94
CA ALA A 58 -19.79 23.70 -6.32
C ALA A 58 -18.30 23.64 -6.69
N LEU A 59 -17.79 24.58 -7.48
CA LEU A 59 -16.37 24.64 -7.86
C LEU A 59 -15.49 24.98 -6.66
N GLY A 60 -15.91 25.91 -5.80
CA GLY A 60 -15.17 26.27 -4.58
C GLY A 60 -15.05 25.11 -3.59
N ASP A 61 -16.11 24.32 -3.41
CA ASP A 61 -16.08 23.12 -2.57
C ASP A 61 -15.22 22.01 -3.19
N LEU A 62 -15.29 21.83 -4.52
CA LEU A 62 -14.43 20.90 -5.26
C LEU A 62 -12.94 21.29 -5.19
N ASP A 63 -12.59 22.58 -5.29
CA ASP A 63 -11.22 23.06 -5.20
C ASP A 63 -10.64 22.87 -3.80
N ALA A 64 -11.44 23.14 -2.76
CA ALA A 64 -11.06 22.89 -1.37
C ALA A 64 -10.86 21.40 -1.12
N LEU A 65 -11.75 20.56 -1.65
CA LEU A 65 -11.67 19.10 -1.55
C LEU A 65 -10.45 18.55 -2.30
N ALA A 66 -10.20 19.02 -3.53
CA ALA A 66 -9.04 18.65 -4.34
C ALA A 66 -7.73 19.00 -3.63
N ARG A 67 -7.66 20.19 -3.01
CA ARG A 67 -6.49 20.61 -2.22
C ARG A 67 -6.26 19.70 -1.01
N ARG A 68 -7.31 19.35 -0.27
CA ARG A 68 -7.20 18.41 0.87
C ARG A 68 -6.80 17.02 0.41
N ALA A 69 -7.37 16.52 -0.68
CA ALA A 69 -7.02 15.23 -1.27
C ALA A 69 -5.54 15.18 -1.70
N ALA A 70 -5.03 16.26 -2.31
CA ALA A 70 -3.61 16.37 -2.67
C ALA A 70 -2.69 16.33 -1.44
N VAL A 71 -3.05 17.03 -0.36
CA VAL A 71 -2.31 16.99 0.92
C VAL A 71 -2.37 15.59 1.55
N THR A 72 -3.52 14.93 1.55
CA THR A 72 -3.65 13.55 2.02
C THR A 72 -2.75 12.60 1.22
N ALA A 73 -2.72 12.75 -0.10
CA ALA A 73 -1.89 11.92 -0.97
C ALA A 73 -0.38 12.11 -0.70
N SER A 74 0.06 13.34 -0.43
CA SER A 74 1.46 13.62 -0.10
C SER A 74 1.85 13.05 1.28
N ILE A 75 0.98 13.19 2.30
CA ILE A 75 1.18 12.58 3.62
C ILE A 75 1.26 11.05 3.50
N LEU A 76 0.37 10.44 2.72
CA LEU A 76 0.38 9.00 2.49
C LEU A 76 1.69 8.55 1.84
N THR A 77 2.15 9.27 0.81
CA THR A 77 3.40 8.96 0.10
C THR A 77 4.60 9.04 1.05
N GLY A 78 4.66 10.09 1.88
CA GLY A 78 5.71 10.24 2.91
C GLY A 78 5.67 9.11 3.95
N ALA A 79 4.48 8.74 4.43
CA ALA A 79 4.32 7.65 5.39
C ALA A 79 4.74 6.30 4.80
N LEU A 80 4.40 6.02 3.54
CA LEU A 80 4.84 4.82 2.83
C LEU A 80 6.36 4.80 2.65
N ALA A 81 6.96 5.90 2.23
CA ALA A 81 8.41 6.03 2.08
C ALA A 81 9.13 5.73 3.41
N GLY A 82 8.68 6.34 4.51
CA GLY A 82 9.24 6.09 5.85
C GLY A 82 9.09 4.63 6.29
N ALA A 83 7.91 4.03 6.09
CA ALA A 83 7.65 2.64 6.43
C ALA A 83 8.58 1.68 5.68
N VAL A 84 8.74 1.91 4.39
CA VAL A 84 9.59 1.12 3.50
C VAL A 84 11.04 1.24 3.90
N LEU A 85 11.53 2.44 4.22
CA LEU A 85 12.91 2.65 4.68
C LEU A 85 13.20 1.86 5.96
N VAL A 86 12.34 1.99 6.98
CA VAL A 86 12.49 1.25 8.25
C VAL A 86 12.45 -0.26 7.99
N THR A 87 11.51 -0.71 7.17
CA THR A 87 11.38 -2.13 6.81
C THR A 87 12.61 -2.63 6.08
N GLY A 88 13.15 -1.85 5.14
CA GLY A 88 14.35 -2.19 4.38
C GLY A 88 15.58 -2.34 5.26
N VAL A 89 15.81 -1.38 6.17
CA VAL A 89 16.92 -1.44 7.13
C VAL A 89 16.79 -2.65 8.05
N ALA A 90 15.60 -2.89 8.62
CA ALA A 90 15.37 -4.05 9.47
C ALA A 90 15.58 -5.38 8.72
N THR A 91 15.12 -5.47 7.47
CA THR A 91 15.27 -6.67 6.63
C THR A 91 16.75 -6.92 6.30
N ALA A 92 17.50 -5.89 5.94
CA ALA A 92 18.93 -6.00 5.68
C ALA A 92 19.72 -6.42 6.92
N ALA A 93 19.38 -5.87 8.09
CA ALA A 93 19.99 -6.26 9.36
C ALA A 93 19.74 -7.73 9.70
N VAL A 94 18.49 -8.21 9.54
CA VAL A 94 18.14 -9.63 9.72
C VAL A 94 18.92 -10.51 8.75
N ALA A 95 18.98 -10.14 7.46
CA ALA A 95 19.70 -10.91 6.45
C ALA A 95 21.21 -11.00 6.74
N ALA A 96 21.84 -9.91 7.20
CA ALA A 96 23.25 -9.89 7.60
C ALA A 96 23.51 -10.74 8.86
N ALA A 97 22.60 -10.73 9.83
CA ALA A 97 22.76 -11.50 11.06
C ALA A 97 22.45 -13.00 10.89
N ALA A 98 21.75 -13.38 9.82
CA ALA A 98 21.19 -14.71 9.65
C ALA A 98 22.20 -15.83 9.34
N GLY A 99 23.45 -15.52 8.98
CA GLY A 99 24.45 -16.56 8.64
C GLY A 99 24.02 -17.52 7.54
N GLY A 100 23.14 -17.07 6.61
CA GLY A 100 22.56 -17.93 5.57
C GLY A 100 21.42 -18.85 6.03
N SER A 101 20.87 -18.66 7.24
CA SER A 101 19.70 -19.42 7.71
C SER A 101 18.54 -19.37 6.71
N PRO A 102 18.05 -20.53 6.21
CA PRO A 102 16.99 -20.57 5.20
C PRO A 102 15.68 -19.98 5.72
N VAL A 103 15.43 -20.06 7.03
CA VAL A 103 14.23 -19.50 7.67
C VAL A 103 14.28 -17.96 7.66
N ALA A 104 15.44 -17.37 7.97
CA ALA A 104 15.61 -15.92 7.96
C ALA A 104 15.61 -15.34 6.54
N LEU A 105 16.20 -16.05 5.57
CA LEU A 105 16.09 -15.68 4.16
C LEU A 105 14.64 -15.81 3.65
N GLY A 106 13.92 -16.84 4.08
CA GLY A 106 12.49 -17.00 3.82
C GLY A 106 11.66 -15.84 4.39
N TYR A 107 11.94 -15.42 5.62
CA TYR A 107 11.32 -14.23 6.23
C TYR A 107 11.56 -12.97 5.39
N CYS A 108 12.81 -12.72 4.99
CA CYS A 108 13.16 -11.56 4.16
C CYS A 108 12.44 -11.60 2.81
N ALA A 109 12.35 -12.78 2.18
CA ALA A 109 11.61 -12.98 0.94
C ALA A 109 10.12 -12.68 1.10
N CYS A 110 9.48 -13.13 2.21
CA CYS A 110 8.09 -12.80 2.49
C CYS A 110 7.86 -11.29 2.63
N ILE A 111 8.79 -10.53 3.24
CA ILE A 111 8.70 -9.07 3.34
C ILE A 111 8.77 -8.41 1.95
N VAL A 112 9.72 -8.83 1.11
CA VAL A 112 9.87 -8.32 -0.26
C VAL A 112 8.61 -8.58 -1.09
N VAL A 113 8.10 -9.82 -1.04
CA VAL A 113 6.86 -10.21 -1.75
C VAL A 113 5.67 -9.40 -1.23
N ALA A 114 5.53 -9.24 0.08
CA ALA A 114 4.44 -8.46 0.67
C ALA A 114 4.48 -6.99 0.23
N LEU A 115 5.67 -6.36 0.20
CA LEU A 115 5.82 -4.98 -0.29
C LEU A 115 5.47 -4.84 -1.77
N ALA A 116 5.97 -5.76 -2.61
CA ALA A 116 5.68 -5.77 -4.04
C ALA A 116 4.18 -5.99 -4.32
N ALA A 117 3.55 -6.94 -3.63
CA ALA A 117 2.12 -7.20 -3.74
C ALA A 117 1.31 -5.99 -3.31
N ARG A 118 1.73 -5.30 -2.24
CA ARG A 118 1.04 -4.10 -1.75
C ARG A 118 1.01 -2.96 -2.74
N GLY A 119 2.04 -2.83 -3.58
CA GLY A 119 2.04 -1.88 -4.69
C GLY A 119 0.81 -1.98 -5.59
N ARG A 120 0.21 -3.18 -5.74
CA ARG A 120 -1.01 -3.39 -6.55
C ARG A 120 -2.28 -2.80 -5.92
N THR A 121 -2.29 -2.62 -4.59
CA THR A 121 -3.48 -2.18 -3.85
C THR A 121 -3.65 -0.66 -3.82
N HIS A 122 -2.60 0.09 -4.17
CA HIS A 122 -2.63 1.55 -4.24
C HIS A 122 -3.10 2.00 -5.63
N ALA A 123 -4.14 2.84 -5.67
CA ALA A 123 -4.69 3.40 -6.91
C ALA A 123 -3.75 4.41 -7.59
N ASP A 124 -2.90 5.07 -6.80
CA ASP A 124 -1.91 6.03 -7.30
C ASP A 124 -0.66 5.31 -7.84
N ARG A 125 -0.29 5.63 -9.09
CA ARG A 125 0.88 5.08 -9.77
C ARG A 125 2.18 5.40 -9.04
N LEU A 126 2.29 6.58 -8.41
CA LEU A 126 3.50 6.97 -7.69
C LEU A 126 3.71 6.07 -6.46
N GLN A 127 2.65 5.84 -5.68
CA GLN A 127 2.69 4.98 -4.50
C GLN A 127 2.94 3.52 -4.87
N SER A 128 2.31 3.06 -5.96
CA SER A 128 2.53 1.73 -6.51
C SER A 128 3.99 1.52 -6.93
N ALA A 129 4.54 2.46 -7.71
CA ALA A 129 5.92 2.41 -8.16
C ALA A 129 6.92 2.47 -7.00
N LEU A 130 6.63 3.29 -5.97
CA LEU A 130 7.46 3.38 -4.76
C LEU A 130 7.52 2.03 -4.05
N LEU A 131 6.38 1.35 -3.84
CA LEU A 131 6.34 0.08 -3.13
C LEU A 131 7.01 -1.05 -3.91
N VAL A 132 6.72 -1.17 -5.22
CA VAL A 132 7.31 -2.21 -6.07
C VAL A 132 8.81 -1.97 -6.26
N GLY A 133 9.21 -0.73 -6.55
CA GLY A 133 10.62 -0.36 -6.74
C GLY A 133 11.42 -0.57 -5.46
N ALA A 134 10.88 -0.16 -4.31
CA ALA A 134 11.55 -0.38 -3.04
C ALA A 134 11.60 -1.85 -2.63
N ALA A 135 10.57 -2.65 -2.93
CA ALA A 135 10.64 -4.10 -2.73
C ALA A 135 11.83 -4.71 -3.51
N GLY A 136 12.02 -4.28 -4.77
CA GLY A 136 13.17 -4.61 -5.60
C GLY A 136 14.51 -4.28 -4.92
N ILE A 137 14.66 -3.02 -4.51
CA ILE A 137 15.88 -2.53 -3.84
C ILE A 137 16.14 -3.30 -2.55
N ILE A 138 15.12 -3.46 -1.71
CA ILE A 138 15.24 -4.17 -0.42
C ILE A 138 15.65 -5.62 -0.64
N GLY A 139 15.10 -6.31 -1.64
CA GLY A 139 15.50 -7.68 -1.94
C GLY A 139 16.97 -7.80 -2.36
N VAL A 140 17.46 -6.87 -3.20
CA VAL A 140 18.88 -6.84 -3.58
C VAL A 140 19.78 -6.53 -2.37
N VAL A 141 19.42 -5.52 -1.57
CA VAL A 141 20.18 -5.14 -0.37
C VAL A 141 20.20 -6.28 0.64
N ALA A 142 19.07 -6.95 0.88
CA ALA A 142 19.00 -8.10 1.79
C ALA A 142 19.85 -9.27 1.28
N ALA A 143 19.85 -9.54 -0.03
CA ALA A 143 20.67 -10.59 -0.61
C ALA A 143 22.17 -10.30 -0.47
N LEU A 144 22.59 -9.05 -0.72
CA LEU A 144 23.98 -8.62 -0.50
C LEU A 144 24.38 -8.67 0.98
N ALA A 145 23.48 -8.24 1.87
CA ALA A 145 23.67 -8.31 3.31
C ALA A 145 23.86 -9.76 3.78
N ALA A 146 23.09 -10.70 3.25
CA ALA A 146 23.25 -12.13 3.54
C ALA A 146 24.65 -12.65 3.13
N VAL A 147 25.17 -12.27 1.96
CA VAL A 147 26.53 -12.64 1.54
C VAL A 147 27.57 -12.10 2.53
N ALA A 148 27.46 -10.81 2.90
CA ALA A 148 28.39 -10.18 3.84
C ALA A 148 28.35 -10.84 5.23
N GLY A 149 27.19 -11.35 5.64
CA GLY A 149 26.94 -12.02 6.90
C GLY A 149 27.34 -13.49 6.97
N SER A 150 28.27 -13.97 6.15
CA SER A 150 28.63 -15.41 6.00
C SER A 150 27.52 -16.32 5.45
N GLY A 151 26.58 -15.73 4.69
CA GLY A 151 25.51 -16.47 4.03
C GLY A 151 25.94 -17.13 2.70
N PRO A 152 25.01 -17.28 1.74
CA PRO A 152 25.28 -18.04 0.52
C PRO A 152 26.40 -17.44 -0.33
N GLU A 153 27.08 -18.29 -1.11
CA GLU A 153 28.17 -17.89 -2.01
C GLU A 153 27.75 -16.73 -2.94
N PRO A 154 28.60 -15.70 -3.14
CA PRO A 154 28.26 -14.51 -3.92
C PRO A 154 27.75 -14.82 -5.33
N VAL A 155 28.25 -15.88 -5.96
CA VAL A 155 27.86 -16.28 -7.32
C VAL A 155 26.38 -16.68 -7.42
N TRP A 156 25.84 -17.37 -6.41
CA TRP A 156 24.44 -17.76 -6.39
C TRP A 156 23.52 -16.57 -6.16
N VAL A 157 23.96 -15.62 -5.32
CA VAL A 157 23.24 -14.37 -5.09
C VAL A 157 23.23 -13.50 -6.34
N PHE A 158 24.36 -13.39 -7.04
CA PHE A 158 24.43 -12.69 -8.31
C PHE A 158 23.51 -13.32 -9.37
N ALA A 159 23.58 -14.65 -9.55
CA ALA A 159 22.70 -15.35 -10.50
C ALA A 159 21.22 -15.18 -10.15
N GLY A 160 20.86 -15.27 -8.86
CA GLY A 160 19.50 -15.07 -8.38
C GLY A 160 18.99 -13.65 -8.60
N THR A 161 19.80 -12.63 -8.31
CA THR A 161 19.44 -11.22 -8.51
C THR A 161 19.29 -10.86 -9.99
N ILE A 162 20.17 -11.37 -10.86
CA ILE A 162 20.02 -11.22 -12.32
C ILE A 162 18.75 -11.93 -12.80
N GLY A 163 18.52 -13.16 -12.38
CA GLY A 163 17.31 -13.91 -12.74
C GLY A 163 16.03 -13.18 -12.32
N TRP A 164 16.02 -12.60 -11.12
CA TRP A 164 14.91 -11.78 -10.63
C TRP A 164 14.72 -10.50 -11.44
N ALA A 165 15.79 -9.76 -11.74
CA ALA A 165 15.74 -8.55 -12.55
C ALA A 165 15.21 -8.82 -13.97
N VAL A 166 15.69 -9.89 -14.60
CA VAL A 166 15.20 -10.35 -15.92
C VAL A 166 13.73 -10.76 -15.83
N GLY A 167 13.36 -11.54 -14.81
CA GLY A 167 11.97 -11.94 -14.58
C GLY A 167 11.04 -10.74 -14.39
N ALA A 168 11.45 -9.74 -13.62
CA ALA A 168 10.69 -8.50 -13.42
C ALA A 168 10.55 -7.68 -14.71
N LEU A 169 11.62 -7.61 -15.52
CA LEU A 169 11.60 -6.93 -16.82
C LEU A 169 10.66 -7.64 -17.81
N LEU A 170 10.75 -8.96 -17.90
CA LEU A 170 9.87 -9.77 -18.76
C LEU A 170 8.41 -9.68 -18.31
N LEU A 171 8.15 -9.79 -17.00
CA LEU A 171 6.81 -9.62 -16.45
C LEU A 171 6.29 -8.21 -16.74
N GLY A 172 7.06 -7.16 -16.50
CA GLY A 172 6.65 -5.78 -16.76
C GLY A 172 6.33 -5.50 -18.23
N THR A 173 7.10 -6.08 -19.16
CA THR A 173 6.89 -5.93 -20.59
C THR A 173 5.71 -6.75 -21.11
N VAL A 174 5.55 -8.00 -20.66
CA VAL A 174 4.47 -8.90 -21.10
C VAL A 174 3.13 -8.54 -20.45
N ALA A 175 3.15 -8.09 -19.19
CA ALA A 175 1.98 -7.67 -18.42
C ALA A 175 1.31 -6.41 -18.97
N SER A 176 2.07 -5.57 -19.68
CA SER A 176 1.58 -4.30 -20.20
C SER A 176 0.44 -4.52 -21.19
N GLY A 177 -0.74 -3.98 -20.88
CA GLY A 177 -1.90 -4.01 -21.77
C GLY A 177 -2.64 -5.35 -21.86
N ARG A 178 -2.40 -6.31 -20.96
CA ARG A 178 -3.15 -7.57 -20.91
C ARG A 178 -4.26 -7.54 -19.87
N ASP A 179 -5.44 -8.02 -20.28
CA ASP A 179 -6.52 -8.36 -19.35
C ASP A 179 -6.22 -9.70 -18.67
N TYR A 180 -6.29 -9.70 -17.34
CA TYR A 180 -6.03 -10.90 -16.55
C TYR A 180 -7.32 -11.69 -16.34
N SER A 181 -7.23 -13.01 -16.55
CA SER A 181 -8.31 -13.92 -16.18
C SER A 181 -8.61 -13.84 -14.66
N PRO A 182 -9.87 -13.97 -14.22
CA PRO A 182 -10.22 -14.05 -12.80
C PRO A 182 -9.37 -15.01 -11.94
N PRO A 183 -9.04 -16.25 -12.39
CA PRO A 183 -8.21 -17.15 -11.58
C PRO A 183 -6.77 -16.65 -11.40
N ALA A 184 -6.19 -15.98 -12.40
CA ALA A 184 -4.82 -15.44 -12.28
C ALA A 184 -4.74 -14.33 -11.22
N VAL A 185 -5.74 -13.45 -11.15
CA VAL A 185 -5.82 -12.40 -10.12
C VAL A 185 -5.97 -13.04 -8.73
N ARG A 186 -6.86 -14.03 -8.60
CA ARG A 186 -7.05 -14.77 -7.34
C ARG A 186 -5.79 -15.48 -6.86
N ALA A 187 -5.02 -16.08 -7.76
CA ALA A 187 -3.77 -16.75 -7.38
C ALA A 187 -2.76 -15.76 -6.76
N VAL A 188 -2.66 -14.55 -7.31
CA VAL A 188 -1.80 -13.49 -6.78
C VAL A 188 -2.29 -13.01 -5.41
N GLU A 189 -3.61 -12.84 -5.23
CA GLU A 189 -4.19 -12.49 -3.93
C GLU A 189 -3.88 -13.54 -2.87
N ILE A 190 -4.04 -14.83 -3.19
CA ILE A 190 -3.72 -15.93 -2.29
C ILE A 190 -2.23 -15.94 -1.93
N ALA A 191 -1.35 -15.70 -2.91
CA ALA A 191 0.09 -15.60 -2.66
C ALA A 191 0.45 -14.42 -1.74
N GLU A 192 -0.20 -13.26 -1.92
CA GLU A 192 -0.05 -12.11 -1.01
C GLU A 192 -0.47 -12.48 0.42
N TYR A 193 -1.65 -13.09 0.58
CA TYR A 193 -2.13 -13.50 1.89
C TYR A 193 -1.24 -14.55 2.54
N ALA A 194 -0.78 -15.55 1.78
CA ALA A 194 0.14 -16.56 2.27
C ALA A 194 1.46 -15.94 2.76
N ALA A 195 2.04 -15.01 1.99
CA ALA A 195 3.23 -14.29 2.39
C ALA A 195 3.01 -13.49 3.68
N LEU A 196 1.91 -12.72 3.77
CA LEU A 196 1.57 -11.93 4.96
C LEU A 196 1.34 -12.80 6.20
N THR A 197 0.63 -13.92 6.06
CA THR A 197 0.39 -14.86 7.17
C THR A 197 1.68 -15.55 7.60
N ALA A 198 2.61 -15.82 6.68
CA ALA A 198 3.90 -16.45 6.99
C ALA A 198 4.88 -15.51 7.72
N VAL A 199 4.76 -14.18 7.57
CA VAL A 199 5.67 -13.20 8.22
C VAL A 199 5.74 -13.40 9.73
N ILE A 200 4.60 -13.57 10.41
CA ILE A 200 4.54 -13.68 11.88
C ILE A 200 5.23 -14.96 12.40
N PRO A 201 4.86 -16.18 11.97
CA PRO A 201 5.51 -17.39 12.45
C PRO A 201 6.99 -17.42 12.09
N LEU A 202 7.38 -16.95 10.90
CA LEU A 202 8.80 -16.85 10.54
C LEU A 202 9.54 -15.85 11.42
N LEU A 203 8.94 -14.71 11.77
CA LEU A 203 9.53 -13.74 12.68
C LEU A 203 9.78 -14.35 14.07
N LEU A 204 8.79 -15.05 14.62
CA LEU A 204 8.95 -15.73 15.91
C LEU A 204 10.07 -16.77 15.89
N TRP A 205 10.25 -17.44 14.75
CA TRP A 205 11.37 -18.35 14.55
C TRP A 205 12.71 -17.62 14.48
N VAL A 206 12.81 -16.56 13.69
CA VAL A 206 14.03 -15.74 13.55
C VAL A 206 14.45 -15.12 14.89
N LEU A 207 13.49 -14.82 15.76
CA LEU A 207 13.73 -14.31 17.11
C LEU A 207 13.98 -15.42 18.15
N ASP A 208 14.12 -16.68 17.73
CA ASP A 208 14.32 -17.87 18.57
C ASP A 208 13.25 -18.07 19.67
N VAL A 209 12.06 -17.50 19.49
CA VAL A 209 10.96 -17.60 20.48
C VAL A 209 10.52 -19.06 20.65
N TYR A 210 10.45 -19.83 19.56
CA TYR A 210 10.13 -21.26 19.63
C TYR A 210 11.17 -22.05 20.43
N GLN A 211 12.44 -21.68 20.34
CA GLN A 211 13.50 -22.33 21.12
C GLN A 211 13.36 -22.00 22.59
N ALA A 212 13.18 -20.72 22.91
CA ALA A 212 12.99 -20.27 24.28
C ALA A 212 11.84 -21.00 24.98
N VAL A 213 10.69 -21.15 24.30
CA VAL A 213 9.52 -21.87 24.84
C VAL A 213 9.78 -23.37 25.00
N ARG A 214 10.54 -24.00 24.09
CA ARG A 214 10.86 -25.43 24.16
C ARG A 214 11.81 -25.78 25.31
N THR A 215 12.62 -24.82 25.74
CA THR A 215 13.64 -25.01 26.81
C THR A 215 13.15 -24.63 28.21
N LEU A 216 11.91 -24.15 28.34
CA LEU A 216 11.22 -23.95 29.63
C LEU A 216 10.66 -25.26 30.16
#